data_AF-A0A0P9G5P5-F1
#
_entry.id   AF-A0A0P9G5P5-F1
#
_cell.length_a   1.000
_cell.length_b   1.000
_cell.length_c   1.000
_cell.angle_alpha   90.00
_cell.angle_beta   90.00
_cell.angle_gamma   90.00
#
_symmetry.space_group_name_H-M   'P 1'
#
loop_
_entity.id
_entity.type
_entity.pdbx_description
1 polymer ?
#
loop_
_entity_poly.entity_id
_entity_poly.type
_entity_poly.pdbx_seq_one_letter_code
_entity_poly.pdbx_strand_id
1 'polypeptide(L)'
;MNKDLIVAPTIGGSYVYAANTVAAFLKKKVYPYLPAPPPYFVKFKKYTPKEALSLNLNEQSRKITALYEDFAKGQRFDAIIFGAPNGGIVNLAVAIGVPYLCSQFRVPVLIGSGGKDDLEPYVKVVKLLGKRWTVRHPWSSVCCLVDPIHDRMDMGVYAHVRSKFIDIPPAYKEFIERHLNPRGTLIFVNVTYPWAKYRLGERTYLQVGGLGDIPPEEYLKGSERLEEFLELVMSNHQGGWNLPDYELATRPESEWGAEPELKEAVLKYCKQRGYDLLYLEHSHPAGFNILASHAMHMKHTADGGSCGGYFINIFWALCPTLALRARLLSSWFTFTDRASLKIAEQQLRRLLKDFPEVPKKAILGYNWSHPGAQILDIVPPSGWLEMLSKCIPPEEILTPGIADLGRTDHDIFKYEDMLYEESEKHAGKESAYNVTVEDLKSLPALRSAR
;
A
#
# COMPACT_ATOMS: atom_id res chain seq x y z
N MET A 1 1.38 -4.42 -26.63
CA MET A 1 1.23 -3.84 -25.28
C MET A 1 0.49 -2.52 -25.45
N ASN A 2 -0.60 -2.29 -24.71
CA ASN A 2 -1.32 -1.01 -24.76
C ASN A 2 -0.36 0.11 -24.31
N LYS A 3 -0.20 1.17 -25.11
CA LYS A 3 0.73 2.28 -24.82
C LYS A 3 0.32 3.07 -23.57
N ASP A 4 -0.96 3.03 -23.23
CA ASP A 4 -1.57 3.79 -22.15
C ASP A 4 -1.62 3.02 -20.82
N LEU A 5 -0.99 1.84 -20.78
CA LEU A 5 -1.03 0.95 -19.62
C LEU A 5 0.37 0.70 -19.05
N ILE A 6 0.51 0.94 -17.75
CA ILE A 6 1.62 0.43 -16.94
C ILE A 6 1.22 -0.89 -16.34
N VAL A 7 2.09 -1.86 -16.55
CA VAL A 7 1.90 -3.24 -16.14
C VAL A 7 2.83 -3.52 -14.98
N ALA A 8 2.25 -3.89 -13.85
CA ALA A 8 3.00 -4.07 -12.63
C ALA A 8 3.82 -5.40 -12.70
N PRO A 9 5.08 -5.46 -12.24
CA PRO A 9 5.88 -6.69 -12.15
C PRO A 9 5.14 -7.93 -11.61
N THR A 10 5.57 -9.15 -11.97
CA THR A 10 4.98 -10.41 -11.45
C THR A 10 5.15 -10.66 -9.94
N ILE A 11 5.64 -9.68 -9.18
CA ILE A 11 5.81 -9.70 -7.73
C ILE A 11 4.77 -8.76 -7.13
N GLY A 12 3.98 -9.21 -6.16
CA GLY A 12 2.79 -8.53 -5.63
C GLY A 12 3.03 -7.46 -4.54
N GLY A 13 1.94 -6.89 -4.01
CA GLY A 13 1.90 -6.05 -2.81
C GLY A 13 2.30 -4.60 -3.02
N SER A 14 3.47 -4.21 -2.50
CA SER A 14 3.95 -2.82 -2.36
C SER A 14 4.37 -2.09 -3.65
N TYR A 15 4.82 -2.82 -4.67
CA TYR A 15 5.15 -2.26 -5.98
C TYR A 15 3.98 -1.55 -6.69
N VAL A 16 2.72 -1.84 -6.33
CA VAL A 16 1.53 -1.15 -6.85
C VAL A 16 1.60 0.36 -6.60
N TYR A 17 2.19 0.77 -5.47
CA TYR A 17 2.34 2.17 -5.12
C TYR A 17 3.36 2.87 -6.02
N ALA A 18 4.47 2.19 -6.34
CA ALA A 18 5.44 2.69 -7.31
C ALA A 18 4.84 2.77 -8.72
N ALA A 19 4.12 1.73 -9.16
CA ALA A 19 3.45 1.72 -10.45
C ALA A 19 2.42 2.86 -10.59
N ASN A 20 1.61 3.08 -9.55
CA ASN A 20 0.64 4.18 -9.51
C ASN A 20 1.31 5.57 -9.52
N THR A 21 2.43 5.71 -8.81
CA THR A 21 3.23 6.95 -8.85
C THR A 21 3.72 7.24 -10.27
N VAL A 22 4.31 6.25 -10.95
CA VAL A 22 4.78 6.40 -12.34
C VAL A 22 3.61 6.69 -13.30
N ALA A 23 2.49 6.00 -13.14
CA ALA A 23 1.34 6.16 -13.99
C ALA A 23 0.75 7.56 -13.96
N ALA A 24 0.74 8.21 -12.79
CA ALA A 24 0.37 9.62 -12.69
C ALA A 24 1.27 10.51 -13.55
N PHE A 25 2.59 10.31 -13.49
CA PHE A 25 3.55 11.11 -14.26
C PHE A 25 3.48 10.86 -15.77
N LEU A 26 3.25 9.61 -16.17
CA LEU A 26 3.14 9.23 -17.58
C LEU A 26 1.72 9.40 -18.14
N LYS A 27 0.75 9.83 -17.31
CA LYS A 27 -0.69 9.90 -17.65
C LYS A 27 -1.21 8.59 -18.23
N LYS A 28 -0.91 7.50 -17.52
CA LYS A 28 -1.26 6.13 -17.89
C LYS A 28 -2.18 5.51 -16.84
N LYS A 29 -2.81 4.41 -17.20
CA LYS A 29 -3.50 3.52 -16.27
C LYS A 29 -2.50 2.53 -15.64
N VAL A 30 -2.79 2.05 -14.43
CA VAL A 30 -2.13 0.87 -13.83
C VAL A 30 -3.15 -0.24 -13.70
N TYR A 31 -2.70 -1.46 -14.00
CA TYR A 31 -3.33 -2.66 -13.47
C TYR A 31 -2.40 -3.27 -12.42
N PRO A 32 -2.82 -3.42 -11.15
CA PRO A 32 -2.01 -4.04 -10.11
C PRO A 32 -1.73 -5.51 -10.42
N TYR A 33 -2.52 -6.13 -11.30
CA TYR A 33 -2.39 -7.54 -11.67
C TYR A 33 -2.01 -7.73 -13.13
N LEU A 34 -1.06 -8.63 -13.34
CA LEU A 34 -0.55 -9.00 -14.65
C LEU A 34 -1.27 -10.25 -15.20
N PRO A 35 -1.83 -10.20 -16.42
CA PRO A 35 -2.46 -9.05 -17.09
C PRO A 35 -4.00 -9.14 -17.10
N ALA A 36 -4.63 -8.00 -17.34
CA ALA A 36 -6.07 -7.78 -17.47
C ALA A 36 -6.35 -6.96 -18.74
N PRO A 37 -7.51 -7.04 -19.44
CA PRO A 37 -8.15 -8.18 -20.16
C PRO A 37 -7.43 -8.46 -21.50
N PRO A 38 -7.83 -9.45 -22.34
CA PRO A 38 -9.07 -9.44 -23.11
C PRO A 38 -10.02 -10.47 -22.48
N PRO A 39 -11.32 -10.21 -22.33
CA PRO A 39 -12.18 -11.10 -21.53
C PRO A 39 -11.53 -11.69 -20.24
N TYR A 40 -10.95 -10.80 -19.42
CA TYR A 40 -10.14 -10.97 -18.19
C TYR A 40 -9.96 -12.38 -17.56
N PHE A 41 -8.96 -13.16 -17.98
CA PHE A 41 -8.32 -14.16 -17.10
C PHE A 41 -6.83 -14.37 -17.42
N VAL A 42 -5.92 -13.99 -16.51
CA VAL A 42 -4.58 -14.58 -16.44
C VAL A 42 -4.12 -14.73 -14.99
N LYS A 43 -3.45 -15.86 -14.78
CA LYS A 43 -3.01 -16.43 -13.52
C LYS A 43 -1.93 -15.56 -12.86
N PHE A 44 -2.29 -14.94 -11.74
CA PHE A 44 -1.34 -14.39 -10.76
C PHE A 44 -0.16 -15.37 -10.57
N LYS A 45 1.08 -14.92 -10.84
CA LYS A 45 2.23 -15.82 -10.81
C LYS A 45 2.51 -16.27 -9.38
N LYS A 46 2.19 -17.54 -9.12
CA LYS A 46 2.54 -18.26 -7.90
C LYS A 46 3.81 -19.05 -8.19
N TYR A 47 4.85 -18.83 -7.40
CA TYR A 47 6.14 -19.51 -7.53
C TYR A 47 6.11 -20.83 -6.77
N THR A 48 6.62 -21.91 -7.35
CA THR A 48 6.99 -23.07 -6.54
C THR A 48 8.11 -22.69 -5.56
N PRO A 49 8.28 -23.40 -4.43
CA PRO A 49 9.40 -23.15 -3.53
C PRO A 49 10.77 -23.17 -4.23
N LYS A 50 10.95 -24.06 -5.21
CA LYS A 50 12.19 -24.15 -6.01
C LYS A 50 12.43 -22.90 -6.87
N GLU A 51 11.39 -22.40 -7.53
CA GLU A 51 11.49 -21.15 -8.31
C GLU A 51 11.71 -19.94 -7.41
N ALA A 52 11.04 -19.88 -6.26
CA ALA A 52 11.23 -18.79 -5.29
C ALA A 52 12.68 -18.76 -4.76
N LEU A 53 13.28 -19.92 -4.48
CA LEU A 53 14.69 -20.02 -4.05
C LEU A 53 15.69 -19.52 -5.11
N SER A 54 15.36 -19.65 -6.39
CA SER A 54 16.24 -19.23 -7.48
C SER A 54 16.19 -17.73 -7.77
N LEU A 55 15.14 -17.04 -7.31
CA LEU A 55 14.98 -15.59 -7.49
C LEU A 55 16.21 -14.82 -6.99
N ASN A 56 16.62 -13.84 -7.80
CA ASN A 56 17.53 -12.78 -7.38
C ASN A 56 16.68 -11.60 -6.92
N LEU A 57 16.64 -11.34 -5.60
CA LEU A 57 15.81 -10.28 -5.04
C LEU A 57 16.28 -8.88 -5.48
N ASN A 58 17.58 -8.69 -5.71
CA ASN A 58 18.09 -7.41 -6.23
C ASN A 58 17.66 -7.16 -7.68
N GLU A 59 17.52 -8.21 -8.48
CA GLU A 59 16.98 -8.09 -9.83
C GLU A 59 15.50 -7.69 -9.81
N GLN A 60 14.74 -8.13 -8.80
CA GLN A 60 13.37 -7.64 -8.62
C GLN A 60 13.35 -6.15 -8.25
N SER A 61 14.26 -5.70 -7.38
CA SER A 61 14.46 -4.27 -7.12
C SER A 61 14.81 -3.48 -8.39
N ARG A 62 15.67 -4.01 -9.27
CA ARG A 62 15.96 -3.38 -10.59
C ARG A 62 14.70 -3.23 -11.44
N LYS A 63 13.87 -4.26 -11.51
CA LYS A 63 12.59 -4.21 -12.24
C LYS A 63 11.62 -3.19 -11.69
N ILE A 64 11.58 -3.00 -10.36
CA ILE A 64 10.74 -1.97 -9.74
C ILE A 64 11.27 -0.57 -10.12
N THR A 65 12.57 -0.33 -10.00
CA THR A 65 13.17 0.96 -10.39
C THR A 65 13.06 1.23 -11.88
N ALA A 66 13.05 0.19 -12.72
CA ALA A 66 12.89 0.30 -14.16
C ALA A 66 11.53 0.89 -14.58
N LEU A 67 10.50 0.80 -13.72
CA LEU A 67 9.22 1.48 -13.95
C LEU A 67 9.40 3.00 -14.10
N TYR A 68 10.40 3.57 -13.43
CA TYR A 68 10.68 5.00 -13.48
C TYR A 68 11.59 5.40 -14.64
N GLU A 69 12.10 4.49 -15.48
CA GLU A 69 13.11 4.82 -16.50
C GLU A 69 12.65 5.92 -17.46
N ASP A 70 11.42 5.82 -17.99
CA ASP A 70 10.87 6.82 -18.90
C ASP A 70 10.66 8.18 -18.21
N PHE A 71 10.18 8.17 -16.96
CA PHE A 71 9.95 9.37 -16.17
C PHE A 71 11.25 10.05 -15.74
N ALA A 72 12.24 9.27 -15.30
CA ALA A 72 13.50 9.75 -14.75
C ALA A 72 14.58 9.96 -15.82
N LYS A 73 14.28 9.74 -17.10
CA LYS A 73 15.26 9.80 -18.20
C LYS A 73 15.88 11.19 -18.31
N GLY A 74 17.19 11.25 -18.06
CA GLY A 74 17.96 12.50 -18.12
C GLY A 74 17.62 13.48 -16.98
N GLN A 75 16.86 13.05 -15.97
CA GLN A 75 16.43 13.89 -14.87
C GLN A 75 17.13 13.51 -13.57
N ARG A 76 17.39 14.54 -12.76
CA ARG A 76 17.66 14.41 -11.33
C ARG A 76 16.60 15.18 -10.55
N PHE A 77 16.32 14.70 -9.35
CA PHE A 77 15.28 15.21 -8.47
C PHE A 77 15.93 15.81 -7.23
N ASP A 78 15.31 16.85 -6.68
CA ASP A 78 15.71 17.42 -5.38
C ASP A 78 15.33 16.52 -4.21
N ALA A 79 14.37 15.61 -4.42
CA ALA A 79 14.01 14.59 -3.46
C ALA A 79 13.68 13.25 -4.10
N ILE A 80 13.83 12.17 -3.33
CA ILE A 80 13.28 10.84 -3.63
C ILE A 80 12.61 10.35 -2.35
N ILE A 81 11.43 9.74 -2.46
CA ILE A 81 10.75 9.12 -1.34
C ILE A 81 11.13 7.63 -1.28
N PHE A 82 11.52 7.14 -0.10
CA PHE A 82 11.83 5.73 0.13
C PHE A 82 11.25 5.27 1.47
N GLY A 83 10.60 4.11 1.52
CA GLY A 83 10.12 3.57 2.80
C GLY A 83 8.89 2.69 2.71
N ALA A 84 8.16 2.60 3.82
CA ALA A 84 6.97 1.77 3.97
C ALA A 84 5.97 1.97 2.81
N PRO A 85 5.36 0.90 2.25
CA PRO A 85 4.37 0.99 1.18
C PRO A 85 3.08 1.66 1.66
N ASN A 86 2.59 2.66 0.94
CA ASN A 86 1.51 3.53 1.43
C ASN A 86 0.85 4.33 0.30
N GLY A 87 -0.49 4.29 0.22
CA GLY A 87 -1.24 5.04 -0.79
C GLY A 87 -1.31 6.55 -0.53
N GLY A 88 -1.28 6.98 0.74
CA GLY A 88 -1.17 8.40 1.09
C GLY A 88 0.16 8.99 0.62
N ILE A 89 1.23 8.19 0.68
CA ILE A 89 2.55 8.58 0.16
C ILE A 89 2.58 8.64 -1.37
N VAL A 90 1.77 7.84 -2.08
CA VAL A 90 1.61 8.03 -3.55
C VAL A 90 1.08 9.43 -3.83
N ASN A 91 0.05 9.89 -3.11
CA ASN A 91 -0.49 11.25 -3.27
C ASN A 91 0.58 12.33 -2.96
N LEU A 92 1.37 12.12 -1.91
CA LEU A 92 2.48 13.02 -1.58
C LEU A 92 3.56 13.02 -2.68
N ALA A 93 3.95 11.85 -3.20
CA ALA A 93 4.95 11.71 -4.25
C ALA A 93 4.54 12.45 -5.52
N VAL A 94 3.27 12.37 -5.91
CA VAL A 94 2.75 13.05 -7.10
C VAL A 94 2.51 14.55 -6.87
N ALA A 95 2.28 14.99 -5.63
CA ALA A 95 2.24 16.42 -5.29
C ALA A 95 3.62 17.09 -5.43
N ILE A 96 4.67 16.37 -5.02
CA ILE A 96 6.07 16.82 -5.09
C ILE A 96 6.67 16.59 -6.49
N GLY A 97 6.15 15.62 -7.24
CA GLY A 97 6.68 15.27 -8.57
C GLY A 97 7.96 14.43 -8.52
N VAL A 98 8.08 13.50 -7.55
CA VAL A 98 9.30 12.70 -7.33
C VAL A 98 9.05 11.20 -7.29
N PRO A 99 10.07 10.36 -7.56
CA PRO A 99 9.96 8.91 -7.42
C PRO A 99 9.65 8.46 -5.98
N TYR A 100 8.86 7.39 -5.88
CA TYR A 100 8.57 6.70 -4.63
C TYR A 100 8.96 5.22 -4.68
N LEU A 101 9.90 4.84 -3.83
CA LEU A 101 10.48 3.51 -3.74
C LEU A 101 10.01 2.80 -2.46
N CYS A 102 9.29 1.69 -2.60
CA CYS A 102 8.80 0.93 -1.45
C CYS A 102 9.90 0.04 -0.84
N SER A 103 9.89 -0.09 0.49
CA SER A 103 10.88 -0.83 1.30
C SER A 103 10.66 -2.34 1.37
N GLN A 104 9.83 -2.90 0.50
CA GLN A 104 9.59 -4.33 0.42
C GLN A 104 8.94 -4.72 -0.90
N PHE A 105 8.78 -6.02 -1.14
CA PHE A 105 7.88 -6.59 -2.15
C PHE A 105 7.43 -8.01 -1.78
N ARG A 106 6.27 -8.43 -2.32
CA ARG A 106 5.65 -9.74 -2.07
C ARG A 106 5.95 -10.72 -3.20
N VAL A 107 6.35 -11.93 -2.84
CA VAL A 107 6.52 -13.09 -3.70
C VAL A 107 5.49 -14.15 -3.27
N PRO A 108 4.49 -14.46 -4.10
CA PRO A 108 3.51 -15.49 -3.79
C PRO A 108 4.11 -16.88 -4.00
N VAL A 109 4.18 -17.71 -2.96
CA VAL A 109 4.86 -19.02 -3.03
C VAL A 109 3.90 -20.15 -2.72
N LEU A 110 3.76 -21.11 -3.62
CA LEU A 110 2.91 -22.29 -3.42
C LEU A 110 3.36 -23.07 -2.18
N ILE A 111 2.41 -23.44 -1.32
CA ILE A 111 2.66 -24.13 -0.04
C ILE A 111 2.31 -25.62 -0.06
N GLY A 112 1.96 -26.16 -1.24
CA GLY A 112 1.31 -27.47 -1.33
C GLY A 112 -0.16 -27.37 -0.92
N SER A 113 -0.90 -28.47 -1.00
CA SER A 113 -2.27 -28.52 -0.47
C SER A 113 -2.24 -28.51 1.06
N GLY A 114 -2.87 -27.52 1.68
CA GLY A 114 -3.09 -27.42 3.13
C GLY A 114 -4.51 -26.98 3.45
N GLY A 115 -4.96 -27.21 4.68
CA GLY A 115 -6.23 -26.67 5.17
C GLY A 115 -6.17 -25.13 5.23
N LYS A 116 -7.33 -24.47 5.17
CA LYS A 116 -7.41 -23.00 5.31
C LYS A 116 -6.95 -22.49 6.67
N ASP A 117 -6.92 -23.38 7.66
CA ASP A 117 -6.59 -23.08 9.05
C ASP A 117 -5.26 -23.75 9.47
N ASP A 118 -4.53 -24.36 8.54
CA ASP A 118 -3.23 -25.01 8.80
C ASP A 118 -2.06 -24.06 8.50
N LEU A 119 -1.33 -23.68 9.55
CA LEU A 119 -0.17 -22.78 9.46
C LEU A 119 1.13 -23.51 9.10
N GLU A 120 1.23 -24.82 9.29
CA GLU A 120 2.49 -25.56 9.16
C GLU A 120 3.09 -25.53 7.74
N PRO A 121 2.30 -25.63 6.65
CA PRO A 121 2.80 -25.45 5.29
C PRO A 121 3.46 -24.08 5.06
N TYR A 122 2.91 -23.02 5.66
CA TYR A 122 3.48 -21.67 5.59
C TYR A 122 4.81 -21.60 6.35
N VAL A 123 4.86 -22.13 7.57
CA VAL A 123 6.08 -22.20 8.38
C VAL A 123 7.21 -22.91 7.62
N LYS A 124 6.92 -24.06 7.00
CA LYS A 124 7.89 -24.83 6.20
C LYS A 124 8.47 -24.00 5.04
N VAL A 125 7.61 -23.38 4.24
CA VAL A 125 8.04 -22.56 3.08
C VAL A 125 8.84 -21.34 3.53
N VAL A 126 8.39 -20.64 4.57
CA VAL A 126 9.04 -19.42 5.04
C VAL A 126 10.41 -19.72 5.66
N LYS A 127 10.55 -20.80 6.43
CA LYS A 127 11.86 -21.25 6.95
C LYS A 127 12.81 -21.61 5.81
N LEU A 128 12.31 -22.31 4.79
CA LEU A 128 13.11 -22.70 3.62
C LEU A 128 13.67 -21.47 2.90
N LEU A 129 12.82 -20.48 2.61
CA LEU A 129 13.22 -19.25 1.94
C LEU A 129 14.11 -18.39 2.83
N GLY A 130 13.76 -18.23 4.11
CA GLY A 130 14.51 -17.48 5.10
C GLY A 130 15.98 -17.89 5.19
N LYS A 131 16.24 -19.21 5.26
CA LYS A 131 17.61 -19.77 5.30
C LYS A 131 18.47 -19.37 4.10
N ARG A 132 17.88 -19.19 2.92
CA ARG A 132 18.61 -18.89 1.68
C ARG A 132 18.66 -17.40 1.35
N TRP A 133 17.52 -16.72 1.44
CA TRP A 133 17.38 -15.33 1.03
C TRP A 133 18.12 -14.38 1.96
N THR A 134 18.06 -14.56 3.28
CA THR A 134 18.73 -13.67 4.25
C THR A 134 20.26 -13.72 4.16
N VAL A 135 20.82 -14.83 3.70
CA VAL A 135 22.26 -14.99 3.42
C VAL A 135 22.63 -14.39 2.06
N ARG A 136 21.85 -14.69 1.01
CA ARG A 136 22.12 -14.21 -0.36
C ARG A 136 21.88 -12.70 -0.51
N HIS A 137 20.95 -12.16 0.26
CA HIS A 137 20.49 -10.78 0.23
C HIS A 137 20.54 -10.20 1.65
N PRO A 138 21.73 -9.84 2.16
CA PRO A 138 21.93 -9.42 3.55
C PRO A 138 21.18 -8.12 3.90
N TRP A 139 20.69 -7.38 2.91
CA TRP A 139 19.85 -6.20 3.04
C TRP A 139 18.35 -6.52 3.23
N SER A 140 17.96 -7.80 3.29
CA SER A 140 16.56 -8.23 3.42
C SER A 140 16.33 -9.12 4.65
N SER A 141 15.16 -8.97 5.26
CA SER A 141 14.48 -9.97 6.08
C SER A 141 13.38 -10.67 5.28
N VAL A 142 12.87 -11.80 5.79
CA VAL A 142 11.76 -12.56 5.21
C VAL A 142 10.61 -12.55 6.19
N CYS A 143 9.42 -12.19 5.73
CA CYS A 143 8.21 -12.18 6.52
C CYS A 143 7.06 -12.77 5.70
N CYS A 144 6.21 -13.61 6.27
CA CYS A 144 4.97 -14.03 5.61
C CYS A 144 3.78 -13.60 6.45
N LEU A 145 2.84 -12.93 5.81
CA LEU A 145 1.51 -12.71 6.39
C LEU A 145 0.66 -13.94 6.08
N VAL A 146 -0.03 -14.46 7.09
CA VAL A 146 -1.07 -15.46 6.97
C VAL A 146 -2.30 -14.87 7.64
N ASP A 147 -3.33 -14.52 6.87
CA ASP A 147 -4.57 -13.94 7.40
C ASP A 147 -5.74 -14.92 7.16
N PRO A 148 -6.09 -15.74 8.17
CA PRO A 148 -7.16 -16.73 8.04
C PRO A 148 -8.57 -16.14 7.88
N ILE A 149 -8.70 -14.80 7.98
CA ILE A 149 -9.95 -14.06 7.90
C ILE A 149 -10.00 -13.28 6.59
N HIS A 150 -9.09 -12.33 6.38
CA HIS A 150 -9.09 -11.47 5.20
C HIS A 150 -8.60 -12.18 3.94
N ASP A 151 -7.62 -13.08 4.07
CA ASP A 151 -7.04 -13.84 2.96
C ASP A 151 -7.63 -15.27 2.88
N ARG A 152 -8.71 -15.58 3.62
CA ARG A 152 -9.30 -16.94 3.74
C ARG A 152 -9.56 -17.64 2.41
N MET A 153 -9.80 -16.88 1.36
CA MET A 153 -10.08 -17.38 0.02
C MET A 153 -8.84 -17.86 -0.73
N ASP A 154 -7.66 -17.36 -0.36
CA ASP A 154 -6.35 -17.75 -0.88
C ASP A 154 -5.61 -18.75 0.03
N MET A 155 -6.12 -18.96 1.25
CA MET A 155 -5.55 -19.88 2.23
C MET A 155 -5.49 -21.33 1.72
N GLY A 156 -4.42 -22.04 2.09
CA GLY A 156 -4.16 -23.42 1.67
C GLY A 156 -3.59 -23.57 0.25
N VAL A 157 -3.38 -22.46 -0.48
CA VAL A 157 -2.87 -22.49 -1.86
C VAL A 157 -1.47 -21.92 -1.96
N TYR A 158 -1.22 -20.75 -1.38
CA TYR A 158 0.08 -20.08 -1.44
C TYR A 158 0.31 -19.15 -0.24
N ALA A 159 1.58 -18.88 0.04
CA ALA A 159 2.07 -17.98 1.08
C ALA A 159 2.39 -16.60 0.49
N HIS A 160 1.94 -15.55 1.18
CA HIS A 160 2.29 -14.15 0.89
C HIS A 160 3.66 -13.79 1.50
N VAL A 161 4.72 -14.40 0.96
CA VAL A 161 6.10 -14.17 1.43
C VAL A 161 6.58 -12.79 0.98
N ARG A 162 7.17 -12.02 1.88
CA ARG A 162 7.69 -10.68 1.64
C ARG A 162 9.19 -10.63 1.90
N SER A 163 9.91 -10.00 0.98
CA SER A 163 11.27 -9.51 1.21
C SER A 163 11.13 -8.10 1.78
N LYS A 164 11.33 -7.96 3.09
CA LYS A 164 11.30 -6.65 3.76
C LYS A 164 12.72 -6.13 3.90
N PHE A 165 12.96 -4.87 3.58
CA PHE A 165 14.32 -4.32 3.55
C PHE A 165 14.75 -3.93 4.95
N ILE A 166 15.99 -4.27 5.30
CA ILE A 166 16.70 -3.85 6.51
C ILE A 166 17.96 -3.02 6.18
N ASP A 167 18.32 -2.94 4.90
CA ASP A 167 19.24 -1.96 4.30
C ASP A 167 18.72 -1.63 2.89
N ILE A 168 19.18 -0.53 2.30
CA ILE A 168 18.78 -0.13 0.95
C ILE A 168 19.39 -1.14 -0.06
N PRO A 169 18.57 -1.80 -0.90
CA PRO A 169 19.08 -2.76 -1.88
C PRO A 169 20.06 -2.09 -2.88
N PRO A 170 21.06 -2.82 -3.41
CA PRO A 170 22.01 -2.28 -4.38
C PRO A 170 21.35 -1.56 -5.57
N ALA A 171 20.31 -2.15 -6.16
CA ALA A 171 19.58 -1.53 -7.27
C ALA A 171 18.93 -0.18 -6.89
N TYR A 172 18.45 -0.06 -5.65
CA TYR A 172 17.87 1.20 -5.15
C TYR A 172 18.97 2.23 -4.85
N LYS A 173 20.12 1.81 -4.30
CA LYS A 173 21.29 2.69 -4.13
C LYS A 173 21.73 3.27 -5.48
N GLU A 174 21.86 2.42 -6.50
CA GLU A 174 22.19 2.83 -7.87
C GLU A 174 21.17 3.83 -8.45
N PHE A 175 19.87 3.59 -8.27
CA PHE A 175 18.81 4.50 -8.71
C PHE A 175 18.87 5.84 -7.99
N ILE A 176 19.01 5.84 -6.67
CA ILE A 176 19.10 7.05 -5.84
C ILE A 176 20.35 7.86 -6.23
N GLU A 177 21.51 7.23 -6.39
CA GLU A 177 22.76 7.92 -6.77
C GLU A 177 22.68 8.56 -8.16
N ARG A 178 22.00 7.87 -9.09
CA ARG A 178 21.80 8.34 -10.46
C ARG A 178 20.84 9.53 -10.53
N HIS A 179 19.76 9.50 -9.74
CA HIS A 179 18.62 10.41 -9.91
C HIS A 179 18.40 11.40 -8.77
N LEU A 180 19.06 11.28 -7.62
CA LEU A 180 19.01 12.31 -6.57
C LEU A 180 20.10 13.37 -6.85
N ASN A 181 19.75 14.64 -6.73
CA ASN A 181 20.75 15.72 -6.81
C ASN A 181 21.80 15.58 -5.68
N PRO A 182 23.05 16.04 -5.91
CA PRO A 182 24.00 16.20 -4.80
C PRO A 182 23.39 17.10 -3.72
N ARG A 183 23.45 16.66 -2.45
CA ARG A 183 22.73 17.31 -1.32
C ARG A 183 21.21 17.33 -1.47
N GLY A 184 20.64 16.51 -2.36
CA GLY A 184 19.20 16.28 -2.42
C GLY A 184 18.70 15.56 -1.17
N THR A 185 17.38 15.58 -0.96
CA THR A 185 16.73 15.01 0.21
C THR A 185 16.21 13.60 -0.06
N LEU A 186 16.64 12.62 0.72
CA LEU A 186 15.93 11.36 0.82
C LEU A 186 14.81 11.52 1.84
N ILE A 187 13.55 11.41 1.41
CA ILE A 187 12.39 11.46 2.30
C ILE A 187 12.10 10.02 2.73
N PHE A 188 12.37 9.70 4.00
CA PHE A 188 12.16 8.36 4.53
C PHE A 188 10.80 8.21 5.19
N VAL A 189 10.01 7.24 4.72
CA VAL A 189 8.68 6.92 5.28
C VAL A 189 8.79 5.72 6.22
N ASN A 190 8.55 5.97 7.50
CA ASN A 190 8.55 4.95 8.54
C ASN A 190 7.14 4.71 9.09
N VAL A 191 6.68 3.47 9.02
CA VAL A 191 5.45 3.04 9.70
C VAL A 191 5.82 2.04 10.78
N THR A 192 5.45 2.35 12.01
CA THR A 192 5.83 1.57 13.21
C THR A 192 4.69 0.72 13.78
N TYR A 193 3.58 0.57 13.06
CA TYR A 193 2.40 -0.16 13.53
C TYR A 193 2.78 -1.55 14.05
N PRO A 194 2.63 -1.83 15.35
CA PRO A 194 3.16 -3.05 15.95
C PRO A 194 2.28 -4.26 15.62
N TRP A 195 2.90 -5.42 15.44
CA TRP A 195 2.21 -6.69 15.30
C TRP A 195 3.03 -7.84 15.90
N ALA A 196 2.34 -8.86 16.42
CA ALA A 196 2.96 -10.06 16.98
C ALA A 196 3.38 -11.04 15.86
N LYS A 197 4.66 -11.42 15.83
CA LYS A 197 5.20 -12.34 14.81
C LYS A 197 5.94 -13.51 15.44
N TYR A 198 5.74 -14.70 14.89
CA TYR A 198 6.56 -15.86 15.24
C TYR A 198 7.93 -15.76 14.60
N ARG A 199 8.98 -15.88 15.42
CA ARG A 199 10.37 -15.95 14.96
C ARG A 199 10.65 -17.37 14.45
N LEU A 200 10.84 -17.51 13.14
CA LEU A 200 11.12 -18.80 12.51
C LEU A 200 12.63 -19.04 12.27
N GLY A 201 13.44 -17.98 12.40
CA GLY A 201 14.89 -18.00 12.26
C GLY A 201 15.47 -16.58 12.35
N GLU A 202 16.76 -16.43 12.06
CA GLU A 202 17.38 -15.11 11.97
C GLU A 202 16.71 -14.31 10.82
N ARG A 203 16.19 -13.11 11.14
CA ARG A 203 15.51 -12.22 10.18
C ARG A 203 14.39 -12.90 9.38
N THR A 204 13.77 -13.93 9.94
CA THR A 204 12.74 -14.74 9.28
C THR A 204 11.53 -14.88 10.20
N TYR A 205 10.37 -14.41 9.74
CA TYR A 205 9.18 -14.25 10.58
C TYR A 205 7.90 -14.75 9.89
N LEU A 206 6.95 -15.20 10.69
CA LEU A 206 5.57 -15.48 10.27
C LEU A 206 4.63 -14.60 11.09
N GLN A 207 3.74 -13.90 10.42
CA GLN A 207 2.71 -13.07 11.01
C GLN A 207 1.36 -13.75 10.79
N VAL A 208 0.56 -13.86 11.85
CA VAL A 208 -0.82 -14.31 11.78
C VAL A 208 -1.74 -13.09 11.94
N GLY A 209 -2.67 -12.94 11.00
CA GLY A 209 -3.57 -11.78 10.90
C GLY A 209 -2.89 -10.52 10.35
N GLY A 210 -3.67 -9.69 9.68
CA GLY A 210 -3.27 -8.40 9.14
C GLY A 210 -3.96 -7.24 9.86
N LEU A 211 -3.45 -6.02 9.62
CA LEU A 211 -4.07 -4.80 10.11
C LEU A 211 -5.55 -4.71 9.68
N GLY A 212 -6.44 -4.48 10.65
CA GLY A 212 -7.89 -4.33 10.48
C GLY A 212 -8.58 -4.03 11.82
N ASP A 213 -9.87 -4.35 11.94
CA ASP A 213 -10.65 -4.19 13.20
C ASP A 213 -10.42 -5.34 14.19
N ILE A 214 -9.63 -6.34 13.78
CA ILE A 214 -9.32 -7.55 14.56
C ILE A 214 -7.91 -7.40 15.13
N PRO A 215 -7.75 -7.34 16.46
CA PRO A 215 -6.43 -7.20 17.08
C PRO A 215 -5.64 -8.51 16.99
N PRO A 216 -4.29 -8.44 17.04
CA PRO A 216 -3.42 -9.62 16.96
C PRO A 216 -3.78 -10.71 17.97
N GLU A 217 -4.14 -10.33 19.19
CA GLU A 217 -4.45 -11.26 20.28
C GLU A 217 -5.67 -12.14 19.95
N GLU A 218 -6.67 -11.60 19.25
CA GLU A 218 -7.85 -12.37 18.83
C GLU A 218 -7.48 -13.39 17.76
N TYR A 219 -6.61 -13.04 16.80
CA TYR A 219 -6.08 -14.02 15.85
C TYR A 219 -5.34 -15.17 16.53
N LEU A 220 -4.56 -14.88 17.58
CA LEU A 220 -3.71 -15.88 18.22
C LEU A 220 -4.44 -16.74 19.24
N LYS A 221 -5.40 -16.17 19.98
CA LYS A 221 -6.08 -16.86 21.09
C LYS A 221 -7.52 -17.26 20.78
N GLY A 222 -8.13 -16.62 19.78
CA GLY A 222 -9.56 -16.72 19.51
C GLY A 222 -10.38 -15.69 20.28
N SER A 223 -11.63 -15.55 19.88
CA SER A 223 -12.65 -14.71 20.54
C SER A 223 -14.04 -15.24 20.18
N GLU A 224 -15.07 -14.86 20.95
CA GLU A 224 -16.45 -15.27 20.69
C GLU A 224 -16.89 -14.92 19.26
N ARG A 225 -16.64 -13.68 18.82
CA ARG A 225 -16.94 -13.26 17.44
C ARG A 225 -16.14 -14.01 16.37
N LEU A 226 -14.96 -14.55 16.72
CA LEU A 226 -14.20 -15.39 15.81
C LEU A 226 -14.79 -16.80 15.72
N GLU A 227 -15.25 -17.38 16.82
CA GLU A 227 -15.94 -18.68 16.81
C GLU A 227 -17.22 -18.60 15.98
N GLU A 228 -18.04 -17.56 16.18
CA GLU A 228 -19.24 -17.30 15.36
C GLU A 228 -18.90 -17.20 13.87
N PHE A 229 -17.80 -16.52 13.54
CA PHE A 229 -17.31 -16.43 12.17
C PHE A 229 -16.89 -17.79 11.62
N LEU A 230 -16.16 -18.60 12.39
CA LEU A 230 -15.69 -19.92 11.99
C LEU A 230 -16.87 -20.87 11.75
N GLU A 231 -17.90 -20.82 12.59
CA GLU A 231 -19.15 -21.55 12.40
C GLU A 231 -19.86 -21.10 11.11
N LEU A 232 -19.97 -19.79 10.88
CA LEU A 232 -20.61 -19.21 9.70
C LEU A 232 -19.95 -19.69 8.39
N VAL A 233 -18.61 -19.75 8.37
CA VAL A 233 -17.84 -20.22 7.21
C VAL A 233 -17.65 -21.74 7.20
N MET A 234 -18.37 -22.47 8.06
CA MET A 234 -18.35 -23.94 8.20
C MET A 234 -16.94 -24.51 8.40
N SER A 235 -16.11 -23.81 9.19
CA SER A 235 -14.81 -24.31 9.62
C SER A 235 -14.96 -25.26 10.81
N ASN A 236 -14.14 -26.31 10.86
CA ASN A 236 -13.99 -27.16 12.05
C ASN A 236 -12.87 -26.67 12.98
N HIS A 237 -12.21 -25.55 12.64
CA HIS A 237 -11.20 -24.94 13.49
C HIS A 237 -11.85 -24.30 14.71
N GLN A 238 -11.16 -24.34 15.84
CA GLN A 238 -11.61 -23.74 17.11
C GLN A 238 -10.45 -22.93 17.71
N GLY A 239 -10.77 -21.81 18.35
CA GLY A 239 -9.80 -20.91 18.93
C GLY A 239 -8.98 -20.13 17.90
N GLY A 240 -7.86 -19.57 18.35
CA GLY A 240 -6.93 -18.84 17.50
C GLY A 240 -5.92 -19.72 16.76
N TRP A 241 -5.16 -19.10 15.86
CA TRP A 241 -4.09 -19.73 15.11
C TRP A 241 -2.73 -19.51 15.80
N ASN A 242 -2.51 -20.27 16.87
CA ASN A 242 -1.28 -20.21 17.66
C ASN A 242 -0.19 -21.19 17.15
N LEU A 243 1.08 -20.81 17.27
CA LEU A 243 2.25 -21.65 17.00
C LEU A 243 3.12 -21.77 18.25
N PRO A 244 2.79 -22.68 19.19
CA PRO A 244 3.39 -22.71 20.53
C PRO A 244 4.90 -23.01 20.54
N ASP A 245 5.42 -23.67 19.51
CA ASP A 245 6.84 -24.03 19.39
C ASP A 245 7.73 -22.86 18.97
N TYR A 246 7.16 -21.67 18.74
CA TYR A 246 7.88 -20.51 18.22
C TYR A 246 7.73 -19.30 19.13
N GLU A 247 8.84 -18.59 19.34
CA GLU A 247 8.88 -17.34 20.10
C GLU A 247 8.08 -16.24 19.37
N LEU A 248 7.23 -15.52 20.10
CA LEU A 248 6.60 -14.30 19.63
C LEU A 248 7.52 -13.09 19.82
N ALA A 249 7.64 -12.28 18.79
CA ALA A 249 8.31 -10.99 18.82
C ALA A 249 7.39 -9.89 18.28
N THR A 250 7.31 -8.77 18.99
CA THR A 250 6.63 -7.57 18.48
C THR A 250 7.52 -6.86 17.47
N ARG A 251 7.02 -6.70 16.24
CA ARG A 251 7.72 -5.97 15.16
C ARG A 251 6.71 -5.17 14.34
N PRO A 252 7.15 -4.19 13.53
CA PRO A 252 6.26 -3.51 12.59
C PRO A 252 5.55 -4.49 11.66
N GLU A 253 4.27 -4.26 11.39
CA GLU A 253 3.37 -5.13 10.62
C GLU A 253 3.96 -5.50 9.24
N SER A 254 3.67 -6.72 8.77
CA SER A 254 4.22 -7.35 7.56
C SER A 254 4.00 -6.54 6.28
N GLU A 255 2.81 -6.02 6.05
CA GLU A 255 2.44 -5.29 4.85
C GLU A 255 2.79 -3.80 4.89
N TRP A 256 2.50 -3.14 5.99
CA TRP A 256 2.54 -1.68 6.07
C TRP A 256 3.76 -1.15 6.81
N GLY A 257 4.37 -1.94 7.69
CA GLY A 257 5.50 -1.51 8.52
C GLY A 257 6.84 -1.51 7.78
N ALA A 258 7.77 -0.65 8.22
CA ALA A 258 9.18 -0.76 7.84
C ALA A 258 9.98 -1.46 8.94
N GLU A 259 11.02 -2.23 8.59
CA GLU A 259 11.85 -2.88 9.61
C GLU A 259 12.70 -1.83 10.34
N PRO A 260 12.84 -1.92 11.68
CA PRO A 260 13.60 -0.94 12.47
C PRO A 260 15.05 -0.76 11.98
N GLU A 261 15.68 -1.84 11.52
CA GLU A 261 17.04 -1.83 11.01
C GLU A 261 17.19 -0.96 9.74
N LEU A 262 16.12 -0.83 8.95
CA LEU A 262 16.14 0.00 7.75
C LEU A 262 16.30 1.49 8.06
N LYS A 263 15.69 1.95 9.16
CA LYS A 263 15.82 3.34 9.62
C LYS A 263 17.29 3.71 9.82
N GLU A 264 18.00 2.87 10.55
CA GLU A 264 19.43 3.06 10.84
C GLU A 264 20.28 2.99 9.56
N ALA A 265 19.96 2.06 8.66
CA ALA A 265 20.65 1.92 7.39
C ALA A 265 20.48 3.17 6.50
N VAL A 266 19.28 3.74 6.45
CA VAL A 266 18.98 4.96 5.69
C VAL A 266 19.71 6.17 6.27
N LEU A 267 19.67 6.35 7.59
CA LEU A 267 20.40 7.42 8.28
C LEU A 267 21.90 7.37 7.94
N LYS A 268 22.50 6.18 8.06
CA LYS A 268 23.91 5.94 7.75
C LYS A 268 24.22 6.23 6.28
N TYR A 269 23.35 5.76 5.37
CA TYR A 269 23.53 5.96 3.94
C TYR A 269 23.48 7.44 3.54
N CYS A 270 22.50 8.21 4.04
CA CYS A 270 22.42 9.65 3.77
C CYS A 270 23.67 10.39 4.28
N LYS A 271 24.12 10.08 5.50
CA LYS A 271 25.34 10.67 6.06
C LYS A 271 26.58 10.35 5.22
N GLN A 272 26.73 9.11 4.74
CA GLN A 272 27.86 8.69 3.93
C GLN A 272 27.88 9.33 2.54
N ARG A 273 26.70 9.56 1.96
CA ARG A 273 26.56 10.13 0.61
C ARG A 273 26.41 11.66 0.59
N GLY A 274 26.25 12.29 1.75
CA GLY A 274 26.01 13.73 1.86
C GLY A 274 24.61 14.14 1.36
N TYR A 275 23.61 13.28 1.53
CA TYR A 275 22.21 13.59 1.28
C TYR A 275 21.55 14.16 2.53
N ASP A 276 20.59 15.06 2.33
CA ASP A 276 19.69 15.46 3.39
C ASP A 276 18.68 14.34 3.67
N LEU A 277 18.19 14.27 4.90
CA LEU A 277 17.19 13.30 5.32
C LEU A 277 15.97 14.03 5.89
N LEU A 278 14.82 13.84 5.26
CA LEU A 278 13.53 14.21 5.84
C LEU A 278 12.85 12.95 6.33
N TYR A 279 12.50 12.93 7.61
CA TYR A 279 11.90 11.78 8.26
C TYR A 279 10.39 11.97 8.40
N LEU A 280 9.62 11.01 7.88
CA LEU A 280 8.17 10.94 8.00
C LEU A 280 7.80 9.67 8.76
N GLU A 281 7.35 9.78 10.01
CA GLU A 281 6.99 8.65 10.86
C GLU A 281 5.56 8.73 11.39
N HIS A 282 4.87 7.59 11.34
CA HIS A 282 3.59 7.41 12.01
C HIS A 282 3.46 5.99 12.55
N SER A 283 2.72 5.86 13.65
CA SER A 283 2.35 4.58 14.22
C SER A 283 1.29 3.85 13.40
N HIS A 284 0.54 4.53 12.54
CA HIS A 284 -0.48 3.93 11.68
C HIS A 284 -0.25 4.34 10.22
N PRO A 285 -0.39 3.41 9.24
CA PRO A 285 -0.17 3.72 7.83
C PRO A 285 -1.07 4.85 7.29
N ALA A 286 -2.31 4.98 7.76
CA ALA A 286 -3.20 6.09 7.37
C ALA A 286 -2.75 7.48 7.90
N GLY A 287 -1.68 7.58 8.71
CA GLY A 287 -1.24 8.84 9.32
C GLY A 287 -0.81 9.91 8.32
N PHE A 288 -0.29 9.52 7.15
CA PHE A 288 0.25 10.46 6.17
C PHE A 288 -0.81 11.21 5.33
N ASN A 289 -2.09 10.83 5.43
CA ASN A 289 -3.15 11.40 4.59
C ASN A 289 -3.31 12.92 4.75
N ILE A 290 -3.18 13.42 5.98
CA ILE A 290 -3.33 14.86 6.25
C ILE A 290 -2.17 15.64 5.61
N LEU A 291 -0.93 15.18 5.78
CA LEU A 291 0.24 15.81 5.12
C LEU A 291 0.11 15.76 3.60
N ALA A 292 -0.27 14.61 3.04
CA ALA A 292 -0.46 14.45 1.60
C ALA A 292 -1.57 15.35 1.05
N SER A 293 -2.69 15.49 1.78
CA SER A 293 -3.80 16.38 1.39
C SER A 293 -3.41 17.85 1.44
N HIS A 294 -2.64 18.27 2.46
CA HIS A 294 -2.10 19.64 2.52
C HIS A 294 -1.12 19.94 1.38
N ALA A 295 -0.26 18.99 1.03
CA ALA A 295 0.62 19.13 -0.14
C ALA A 295 -0.18 19.19 -1.46
N MET A 296 -1.20 18.35 -1.61
CA MET A 296 -2.09 18.37 -2.78
C MET A 296 -2.86 19.69 -2.87
N HIS A 297 -3.38 20.21 -1.77
CA HIS A 297 -4.03 21.53 -1.73
C HIS A 297 -3.10 22.62 -2.26
N MET A 298 -1.89 22.72 -1.70
CA MET A 298 -0.89 23.68 -2.13
C MET A 298 -0.60 23.55 -3.63
N LYS A 299 -0.41 22.32 -4.13
CA LYS A 299 -0.22 22.08 -5.57
C LYS A 299 -1.39 22.59 -6.39
N HIS A 300 -2.61 22.24 -5.99
CA HIS A 300 -3.83 22.53 -6.74
C HIS A 300 -4.23 24.01 -6.73
N THR A 301 -3.70 24.82 -5.81
CA THR A 301 -4.01 26.25 -5.72
C THR A 301 -2.85 27.17 -6.13
N ALA A 302 -1.64 26.62 -6.33
CA ALA A 302 -0.44 27.40 -6.64
C ALA A 302 -0.54 28.21 -7.95
N ASP A 303 -1.37 27.76 -8.90
CA ASP A 303 -1.63 28.45 -10.17
C ASP A 303 -2.90 29.31 -10.17
N GLY A 304 -3.47 29.57 -8.98
CA GLY A 304 -4.69 30.35 -8.80
C GLY A 304 -5.99 29.59 -9.05
N GLY A 305 -5.94 28.30 -9.39
CA GLY A 305 -7.16 27.49 -9.45
C GLY A 305 -7.61 26.96 -8.08
N SER A 306 -8.61 26.09 -8.10
CA SER A 306 -9.27 25.57 -6.89
C SER A 306 -9.30 24.05 -6.84
N CYS A 307 -9.37 23.49 -5.64
CA CYS A 307 -9.55 22.06 -5.46
C CYS A 307 -10.97 21.64 -5.90
N GLY A 308 -11.11 20.43 -6.45
CA GLY A 308 -12.38 19.89 -6.95
C GLY A 308 -13.20 19.11 -5.92
N GLY A 309 -12.61 18.77 -4.76
CA GLY A 309 -13.26 17.99 -3.71
C GLY A 309 -12.30 16.98 -3.08
N TYR A 310 -12.85 15.87 -2.60
CA TYR A 310 -12.13 14.85 -1.84
C TYR A 310 -12.09 13.51 -2.60
N PHE A 311 -11.02 12.74 -2.41
CA PHE A 311 -10.93 11.38 -2.94
C PHE A 311 -10.57 10.39 -1.83
N ILE A 312 -11.46 9.45 -1.56
CA ILE A 312 -11.28 8.43 -0.52
C ILE A 312 -10.82 7.14 -1.20
N ASN A 313 -9.55 6.80 -1.09
CA ASN A 313 -8.95 5.63 -1.72
C ASN A 313 -8.79 4.53 -0.68
N ILE A 314 -9.18 3.30 -1.00
CA ILE A 314 -9.11 2.18 -0.08
C ILE A 314 -8.28 1.08 -0.72
N PHE A 315 -7.31 0.57 0.04
CA PHE A 315 -6.40 -0.50 -0.33
C PHE A 315 -5.66 -0.23 -1.64
N TRP A 316 -5.95 -0.97 -2.72
CA TRP A 316 -5.31 -0.79 -4.02
C TRP A 316 -6.10 0.12 -4.98
N ALA A 317 -7.16 0.81 -4.53
CA ALA A 317 -8.02 1.72 -5.31
C ALA A 317 -7.33 3.05 -5.65
N LEU A 318 -6.07 3.01 -6.06
CA LEU A 318 -5.30 4.22 -6.30
C LEU A 318 -5.56 4.70 -7.71
N CYS A 319 -5.97 5.96 -7.84
CA CYS A 319 -5.95 6.67 -9.12
C CYS A 319 -5.35 8.08 -8.92
N PRO A 320 -4.02 8.18 -8.71
CA PRO A 320 -3.39 9.49 -8.53
C PRO A 320 -3.55 10.40 -9.75
N THR A 321 -3.70 9.84 -10.96
CA THR A 321 -4.04 10.60 -12.18
C THR A 321 -5.37 11.35 -12.03
N LEU A 322 -6.40 10.70 -11.48
CA LEU A 322 -7.67 11.35 -11.14
C LEU A 322 -7.49 12.43 -10.08
N ALA A 323 -6.72 12.14 -9.02
CA ALA A 323 -6.46 13.10 -7.95
C ALA A 323 -5.80 14.39 -8.47
N LEU A 324 -4.87 14.27 -9.44
CA LEU A 324 -4.22 15.41 -10.07
C LEU A 324 -5.15 16.18 -11.02
N ARG A 325 -5.83 15.47 -11.93
CA ARG A 325 -6.70 16.08 -12.96
C ARG A 325 -7.91 16.77 -12.36
N ALA A 326 -8.59 16.10 -11.44
CA ALA A 326 -9.76 16.66 -10.77
C ALA A 326 -9.40 17.55 -9.56
N ARG A 327 -8.10 17.81 -9.32
CA ARG A 327 -7.61 18.62 -8.19
C ARG A 327 -8.18 18.18 -6.84
N LEU A 328 -8.19 16.88 -6.59
CA LEU A 328 -8.80 16.29 -5.40
C LEU A 328 -7.82 16.23 -4.22
N LEU A 329 -8.33 16.47 -3.02
CA LEU A 329 -7.64 16.19 -1.77
C LEU A 329 -7.84 14.72 -1.41
N SER A 330 -6.77 13.95 -1.52
CA SER A 330 -6.81 12.49 -1.52
C SER A 330 -6.38 11.92 -0.16
N SER A 331 -7.21 11.05 0.41
CA SER A 331 -6.92 10.26 1.62
C SER A 331 -6.98 8.78 1.30
N TRP A 332 -6.04 8.01 1.84
CA TRP A 332 -5.92 6.58 1.59
C TRP A 332 -6.04 5.73 2.85
N PHE A 333 -6.77 4.62 2.78
CA PHE A 333 -7.02 3.72 3.89
C PHE A 333 -6.60 2.29 3.56
N THR A 334 -6.16 1.54 4.58
CA THR A 334 -5.49 0.26 4.39
C THR A 334 -6.41 -0.84 3.93
N PHE A 335 -7.66 -0.84 4.37
CA PHE A 335 -8.62 -1.87 3.99
C PHE A 335 -10.06 -1.36 4.13
N THR A 336 -11.04 -2.17 3.76
CA THR A 336 -12.46 -1.80 3.76
C THR A 336 -13.14 -2.05 5.12
N ASP A 337 -12.34 -2.28 6.15
CA ASP A 337 -12.78 -2.63 7.50
C ASP A 337 -13.35 -1.45 8.30
N ARG A 338 -14.02 -1.77 9.42
CA ARG A 338 -14.61 -0.77 10.33
C ARG A 338 -13.58 0.18 10.95
N ALA A 339 -12.36 -0.26 11.26
CA ALA A 339 -11.34 0.61 11.83
C ALA A 339 -10.85 1.63 10.79
N SER A 340 -10.63 1.21 9.55
CA SER A 340 -10.33 2.09 8.42
C SER A 340 -11.44 3.12 8.18
N LEU A 341 -12.72 2.71 8.22
CA LEU A 341 -13.87 3.61 8.09
C LEU A 341 -13.87 4.70 9.18
N LYS A 342 -13.61 4.32 10.43
CA LYS A 342 -13.55 5.26 11.56
C LYS A 342 -12.43 6.29 11.40
N ILE A 343 -11.25 5.85 10.97
CA ILE A 343 -10.13 6.76 10.68
C ILE A 343 -10.50 7.70 9.52
N ALA A 344 -11.16 7.19 8.49
CA ALA A 344 -11.61 7.98 7.36
C ALA A 344 -12.58 9.09 7.76
N GLU A 345 -13.57 8.78 8.61
CA GLU A 345 -14.49 9.80 9.13
C GLU A 345 -13.75 10.90 9.90
N GLN A 346 -12.81 10.52 10.78
CA GLN A 346 -12.03 11.47 11.57
C GLN A 346 -11.16 12.39 10.69
N GLN A 347 -10.49 11.81 9.70
CA GLN A 347 -9.61 12.56 8.81
C GLN A 347 -10.40 13.44 7.84
N LEU A 348 -11.53 12.97 7.30
CA LEU A 348 -12.38 13.81 6.44
C LEU A 348 -12.92 15.02 7.20
N ARG A 349 -13.41 14.83 8.44
CA ARG A 349 -13.84 15.95 9.30
C ARG A 349 -12.72 16.95 9.55
N ARG A 350 -11.48 16.46 9.71
CA ARG A 350 -10.30 17.33 9.84
C ARG A 350 -10.05 18.12 8.56
N LEU A 351 -10.05 17.47 7.40
CA LEU A 351 -9.79 18.13 6.12
C LEU A 351 -10.86 19.17 5.78
N LEU A 352 -12.14 18.88 6.05
CA LEU A 352 -13.23 19.84 5.88
C LEU A 352 -13.09 21.10 6.76
N LYS A 353 -12.43 20.95 7.92
CA LYS A 353 -12.11 22.09 8.80
C LYS A 353 -10.88 22.85 8.32
N ASP A 354 -9.85 22.14 7.88
CA ASP A 354 -8.61 22.74 7.38
C ASP A 354 -8.84 23.50 6.06
N PHE A 355 -9.79 23.02 5.24
CA PHE A 355 -10.08 23.52 3.90
C PHE A 355 -11.59 23.80 3.69
N PRO A 356 -12.17 24.78 4.39
CA PRO A 356 -13.60 25.09 4.31
C PRO A 356 -14.04 25.58 2.91
N GLU A 357 -13.11 26.07 2.09
CA GLU A 357 -13.33 26.54 0.72
C GLU A 357 -13.42 25.41 -0.31
N VAL A 358 -12.95 24.20 0.04
CA VAL A 358 -12.96 23.06 -0.89
C VAL A 358 -14.39 22.54 -1.04
N PRO A 359 -14.88 22.35 -2.28
CA PRO A 359 -16.23 21.84 -2.51
C PRO A 359 -16.49 20.55 -1.74
N LYS A 360 -17.67 20.46 -1.13
CA LYS A 360 -18.16 19.22 -0.50
C LYS A 360 -18.61 18.25 -1.59
N LYS A 361 -17.64 17.68 -2.29
CA LYS A 361 -17.79 16.62 -3.29
C LYS A 361 -16.81 15.52 -2.96
N ALA A 362 -17.18 14.26 -3.16
CA ALA A 362 -16.28 13.14 -2.95
C ALA A 362 -16.36 12.11 -4.06
N ILE A 363 -15.23 11.45 -4.31
CA ILE A 363 -15.16 10.21 -5.07
C ILE A 363 -14.76 9.09 -4.11
N LEU A 364 -15.45 7.95 -4.17
CA LEU A 364 -15.13 6.76 -3.38
C LEU A 364 -14.38 5.72 -4.23
N GLY A 365 -13.10 5.59 -3.87
CA GLY A 365 -12.13 4.58 -4.26
C GLY A 365 -12.25 3.28 -3.45
N TYR A 366 -13.15 2.35 -3.74
CA TYR A 366 -13.32 1.08 -2.99
C TYR A 366 -12.77 -0.11 -3.80
N ASN A 367 -11.55 -0.58 -3.51
CA ASN A 367 -10.92 -1.69 -4.24
C ASN A 367 -10.68 -2.88 -3.31
N TRP A 368 -11.76 -3.64 -3.10
CA TRP A 368 -11.74 -5.00 -2.57
C TRP A 368 -13.00 -5.73 -3.02
N SER A 369 -12.83 -6.85 -3.71
CA SER A 369 -13.94 -7.62 -4.28
C SER A 369 -13.72 -9.11 -4.11
N HIS A 370 -14.64 -9.75 -3.39
CA HIS A 370 -14.73 -11.19 -3.36
C HIS A 370 -16.20 -11.64 -3.26
N PRO A 371 -16.77 -12.21 -4.34
CA PRO A 371 -18.14 -12.69 -4.32
C PRO A 371 -18.38 -13.70 -3.20
N GLY A 372 -19.43 -13.48 -2.41
CA GLY A 372 -19.85 -14.37 -1.33
C GLY A 372 -18.87 -14.48 -0.16
N ALA A 373 -17.83 -13.63 -0.10
CA ALA A 373 -16.94 -13.61 1.06
C ALA A 373 -17.70 -13.13 2.29
N GLN A 374 -17.79 -14.01 3.29
CA GLN A 374 -18.20 -13.66 4.63
C GLN A 374 -16.92 -13.30 5.37
N ILE A 375 -16.80 -12.07 5.84
CA ILE A 375 -15.63 -11.55 6.56
C ILE A 375 -16.13 -10.72 7.73
N LEU A 376 -15.47 -10.86 8.88
CA LEU A 376 -15.97 -10.40 10.18
C LEU A 376 -16.09 -8.87 10.32
N ASP A 377 -15.24 -8.11 9.64
CA ASP A 377 -15.08 -6.67 9.87
C ASP A 377 -15.18 -5.76 8.65
N ILE A 378 -15.47 -6.33 7.49
CA ILE A 378 -15.61 -5.56 6.25
C ILE A 378 -16.91 -4.75 6.26
N VAL A 379 -16.78 -3.48 5.85
CA VAL A 379 -17.90 -2.58 5.62
C VAL A 379 -18.14 -2.49 4.12
N PRO A 380 -19.34 -2.85 3.61
CA PRO A 380 -19.66 -2.71 2.19
C PRO A 380 -19.66 -1.23 1.77
N PRO A 381 -19.61 -0.93 0.45
CA PRO A 381 -19.60 0.44 -0.06
C PRO A 381 -20.71 1.34 0.51
N SER A 382 -21.89 0.79 0.83
CA SER A 382 -23.00 1.52 1.44
C SER A 382 -22.65 2.13 2.80
N GLY A 383 -21.88 1.44 3.65
CA GLY A 383 -21.45 1.98 4.94
C GLY A 383 -20.41 3.10 4.78
N TRP A 384 -19.56 3.01 3.76
CA TRP A 384 -18.66 4.11 3.39
C TRP A 384 -19.44 5.32 2.85
N LEU A 385 -20.45 5.08 2.01
CA LEU A 385 -21.33 6.13 1.50
C LEU A 385 -22.13 6.81 2.63
N GLU A 386 -22.64 6.03 3.59
CA GLU A 386 -23.31 6.56 4.78
C GLU A 386 -22.37 7.47 5.58
N MET A 387 -21.13 7.02 5.82
CA MET A 387 -20.11 7.83 6.51
C MET A 387 -19.85 9.15 5.78
N LEU A 388 -19.66 9.13 4.47
CA LEU A 388 -19.45 10.34 3.67
C LEU A 388 -20.66 11.27 3.69
N SER A 389 -21.87 10.71 3.64
CA SER A 389 -23.14 11.44 3.64
C SER A 389 -23.37 12.25 4.92
N LYS A 390 -22.66 11.95 6.01
CA LYS A 390 -22.68 12.76 7.25
C LYS A 390 -22.09 14.16 7.05
N CYS A 391 -21.24 14.35 6.03
CA CYS A 391 -20.48 15.59 5.83
C CYS A 391 -20.57 16.15 4.41
N ILE A 392 -20.93 15.31 3.44
CA ILE A 392 -21.00 15.61 2.00
C ILE A 392 -22.42 15.27 1.52
N PRO A 393 -23.10 16.13 0.75
CA PRO A 393 -24.42 15.79 0.20
C PRO A 393 -24.37 14.50 -0.62
N PRO A 394 -25.30 13.55 -0.45
CA PRO A 394 -25.27 12.26 -1.16
C PRO A 394 -25.17 12.37 -2.68
N GLU A 395 -25.81 13.37 -3.27
CA GLU A 395 -25.79 13.66 -4.71
C GLU A 395 -24.42 14.16 -5.23
N GLU A 396 -23.52 14.57 -4.33
CA GLU A 396 -22.16 15.02 -4.62
C GLU A 396 -21.11 13.93 -4.33
N ILE A 397 -21.54 12.69 -4.09
CA ILE A 397 -20.67 11.54 -3.88
C ILE A 397 -20.73 10.62 -5.10
N LEU A 398 -19.59 10.44 -5.77
CA LEU A 398 -19.45 9.54 -6.90
C LEU A 398 -18.84 8.21 -6.45
N THR A 399 -19.38 7.10 -6.97
CA THR A 399 -18.88 5.74 -6.73
C THR A 399 -18.56 5.03 -8.07
N PRO A 400 -17.60 5.54 -8.88
CA PRO A 400 -17.33 4.98 -10.20
C PRO A 400 -17.00 3.50 -10.11
N GLY A 401 -17.65 2.66 -10.92
CA GLY A 401 -17.37 1.22 -10.96
C GLY A 401 -18.05 0.37 -9.88
N ILE A 402 -18.75 0.96 -8.92
CA ILE A 402 -19.51 0.21 -7.92
C ILE A 402 -20.96 0.06 -8.40
N ALA A 403 -21.34 -1.16 -8.77
CA ALA A 403 -22.68 -1.45 -9.29
C ALA A 403 -23.71 -1.69 -8.18
N ASP A 404 -23.32 -2.39 -7.13
CA ASP A 404 -24.15 -2.69 -5.96
C ASP A 404 -23.43 -2.18 -4.70
N LEU A 405 -24.04 -1.22 -4.01
CA LEU A 405 -23.46 -0.62 -2.81
C LEU A 405 -23.60 -1.53 -1.59
N GLY A 406 -24.57 -2.46 -1.59
CA GLY A 406 -24.80 -3.39 -0.48
C GLY A 406 -23.85 -4.59 -0.49
N ARG A 407 -23.10 -4.78 -1.57
CA ARG A 407 -22.20 -5.91 -1.74
C ARG A 407 -20.79 -5.45 -2.03
N THR A 408 -19.83 -6.34 -1.77
CA THR A 408 -18.41 -6.06 -2.02
C THR A 408 -17.95 -6.56 -3.38
N ASP A 409 -18.75 -7.39 -4.07
CA ASP A 409 -18.38 -7.92 -5.37
C ASP A 409 -18.56 -6.92 -6.51
N HIS A 410 -17.43 -6.64 -7.15
CA HIS A 410 -17.36 -5.87 -8.38
C HIS A 410 -16.16 -6.33 -9.22
N ASP A 411 -16.19 -6.03 -10.51
CA ASP A 411 -15.06 -6.26 -11.40
C ASP A 411 -13.99 -5.19 -11.13
N ILE A 412 -12.91 -5.60 -10.45
CA ILE A 412 -11.81 -4.71 -10.05
C ILE A 412 -11.12 -4.05 -11.25
N PHE A 413 -11.14 -4.66 -12.43
CA PHE A 413 -10.50 -4.09 -13.62
C PHE A 413 -11.37 -3.05 -14.28
N LYS A 414 -12.67 -3.36 -14.43
CA LYS A 414 -13.68 -2.39 -14.86
C LYS A 414 -13.74 -1.20 -13.88
N TYR A 415 -13.59 -1.46 -12.59
CA TYR A 415 -13.51 -0.45 -11.56
C TYR A 415 -12.35 0.53 -11.80
N GLU A 416 -11.14 0.01 -12.03
CA GLU A 416 -9.98 0.83 -12.37
C GLU A 416 -10.13 1.54 -13.73
N ASP A 417 -10.88 0.95 -14.69
CA ASP A 417 -11.17 1.60 -15.98
C ASP A 417 -12.03 2.82 -15.73
N MET A 418 -13.11 2.66 -14.96
CA MET A 418 -14.04 3.74 -14.67
C MET A 418 -13.41 4.87 -13.84
N LEU A 419 -12.51 4.57 -12.89
CA LEU A 419 -11.73 5.61 -12.20
C LEU A 419 -10.81 6.37 -13.16
N TYR A 420 -10.19 5.68 -14.12
CA TYR A 420 -9.33 6.32 -15.10
C TYR A 420 -10.13 7.15 -16.11
N GLU A 421 -11.25 6.62 -16.62
CA GLU A 421 -12.19 7.33 -17.49
C GLU A 421 -12.77 8.57 -16.81
N GLU A 422 -13.07 8.50 -15.51
CA GLU A 422 -13.45 9.68 -14.73
C GLU A 422 -12.35 10.75 -14.76
N SER A 423 -11.08 10.35 -14.70
CA SER A 423 -9.96 11.30 -14.76
C SER A 423 -9.89 12.06 -16.08
N GLU A 424 -10.24 11.41 -17.21
CA GLU A 424 -10.18 12.03 -18.54
C GLU A 424 -11.15 13.21 -18.68
N LYS A 425 -12.27 13.21 -17.94
CA LYS A 425 -13.20 14.35 -17.88
C LYS A 425 -12.57 15.63 -17.32
N HIS A 426 -11.45 15.50 -16.63
CA HIS A 426 -10.71 16.59 -16.00
C HIS A 426 -9.32 16.82 -16.62
N ALA A 427 -9.03 16.21 -17.77
CA ALA A 427 -7.73 16.35 -18.42
C ALA A 427 -7.40 17.83 -18.74
N GLY A 428 -6.14 18.22 -18.49
CA GLY A 428 -5.64 19.58 -18.73
C GLY A 428 -5.87 20.56 -17.59
N LYS A 429 -6.52 20.13 -16.50
CA LYS A 429 -6.72 20.95 -15.30
C LYS A 429 -5.61 20.77 -14.26
N GLU A 430 -4.68 19.84 -14.45
CA GLU A 430 -3.58 19.60 -13.51
C GLU A 430 -2.73 20.85 -13.31
N SER A 431 -2.41 21.20 -12.05
CA SER A 431 -1.41 22.24 -11.78
C SER A 431 0.00 21.77 -12.15
N ALA A 432 0.75 22.64 -12.82
CA ALA A 432 2.15 22.40 -13.18
C ALA A 432 3.10 22.57 -11.99
N TYR A 433 2.66 23.18 -10.88
CA TYR A 433 3.49 23.42 -9.71
C TYR A 433 3.77 22.13 -8.96
N ASN A 434 5.02 21.91 -8.56
CA ASN A 434 5.42 20.78 -7.72
C ASN A 434 5.82 21.31 -6.35
N VAL A 435 5.26 20.71 -5.30
CA VAL A 435 5.56 21.06 -3.90
C VAL A 435 7.02 20.76 -3.62
N THR A 436 7.78 21.73 -3.10
CA THR A 436 9.18 21.54 -2.74
C THR A 436 9.35 20.94 -1.34
N VAL A 437 10.56 20.49 -1.01
CA VAL A 437 10.88 20.03 0.35
C VAL A 437 10.72 21.16 1.37
N GLU A 438 11.00 22.42 1.01
CA GLU A 438 10.82 23.56 1.91
C GLU A 438 9.34 23.89 2.13
N ASP A 439 8.52 23.74 1.08
CA ASP A 439 7.07 23.85 1.22
C ASP A 439 6.53 22.82 2.22
N LEU A 440 6.95 21.56 2.11
CA LEU A 440 6.59 20.52 3.09
C LEU A 440 7.03 20.89 4.51
N LYS A 441 8.25 21.41 4.68
CA LYS A 441 8.77 21.85 5.98
C LYS A 441 7.95 22.98 6.59
N SER A 442 7.30 23.80 5.77
CA SER A 442 6.41 24.88 6.21
C SER A 442 5.03 24.40 6.67
N LEU A 443 4.58 23.22 6.22
CA LEU A 443 3.25 22.69 6.53
C LEU A 443 3.13 22.32 8.02
N PRO A 444 2.12 22.84 8.74
CA PRO A 444 1.85 22.43 10.12
C PRO A 444 1.63 20.92 10.27
N ALA A 445 1.01 20.29 9.26
CA ALA A 445 0.76 18.85 9.20
C ALA A 445 2.05 18.00 9.20
N LEU A 446 3.21 18.58 8.84
CA LEU A 446 4.47 17.86 8.94
C LEU A 446 4.85 17.60 10.39
N ARG A 447 4.48 18.48 11.33
CA ARG A 447 4.83 18.31 12.75
C ARG A 447 4.20 17.06 13.36
N SER A 448 3.01 16.66 12.89
CA SER A 448 2.37 15.41 13.31
C SER A 448 3.00 14.17 12.70
N ALA A 449 3.79 14.32 11.63
CA ALA A 449 4.43 13.24 10.89
C ALA A 449 5.94 13.14 11.18
N ARG A 450 6.47 13.84 12.19
CA ARG A 450 7.90 13.83 12.56
C ARG A 450 8.18 13.02 13.81
#